data_AF-A0A4Q8QPH6-F1
#
_entry.id   AF-A0A4Q8QPH6-F1
#
_cell.length_a   1.000
_cell.length_b   1.000
_cell.length_c   1.000
_cell.angle_alpha   90.00
_cell.angle_beta   90.00
_cell.angle_gamma   90.00
#
_symmetry.space_group_name_H-M   'P 1'
#
loop_
_entity.id
_entity.type
_entity.pdbx_description
1 polymer ?
#
loop_
_entity_poly.entity_id
_entity_poly.type
_entity_poly.pdbx_seq_one_letter_code
_entity_poly.pdbx_strand_id
1 'polypeptide(L)'
;MVTDDRWKRPGWLETLIGLVAYAALLFAFALLLGLLPQGDPVLLGVVGSTAGGFVGVGAFCAAFGLRIRALRPFGFKPVSSRWLVTAVGTGIVGYGLNLIIQFTYLTWFGSSDPQGILHAAARGG
;
A
#
# COMPACT_ATOMS: atom_id res chain seq x y z
N MET A 1 -6.62 24.76 34.85
CA MET A 1 -6.61 23.34 34.45
C MET A 1 -5.87 23.24 33.13
N VAL A 2 -4.61 22.79 33.14
CA VAL A 2 -3.87 22.47 31.91
C VAL A 2 -4.38 21.10 31.47
N THR A 3 -5.28 21.06 30.49
CA THR A 3 -5.69 19.80 29.88
C THR A 3 -4.50 19.29 29.08
N ASP A 4 -3.84 18.27 29.60
CA ASP A 4 -2.68 17.64 28.98
C ASP A 4 -3.12 16.91 27.69
N ASP A 5 -3.26 17.66 26.59
CA ASP A 5 -3.72 17.17 25.28
C ASP A 5 -2.67 16.27 24.57
N ARG A 6 -1.52 16.02 25.22
CA ARG A 6 -0.43 15.17 24.74
C ARG A 6 -0.87 13.73 24.45
N TRP A 7 -1.98 13.26 25.00
CA TRP A 7 -2.53 11.93 24.75
C TRP A 7 -3.63 11.88 23.67
N LYS A 8 -4.02 13.02 23.10
CA LYS A 8 -5.08 13.08 22.07
C LYS A 8 -4.56 13.12 20.64
N ARG A 9 -3.26 13.24 20.43
CA ARG A 9 -2.63 13.38 19.11
C ARG A 9 -1.44 12.41 19.00
N PRO A 10 -1.12 11.91 17.79
CA PRO A 10 0.07 11.11 17.58
C PRO A 10 1.30 11.94 17.98
N GLY A 11 2.13 11.39 18.85
CA GLY A 11 3.39 12.01 19.23
C GLY A 11 4.51 11.65 18.25
N TRP A 12 5.68 12.24 18.48
CA TRP A 12 6.89 11.92 17.72
C TRP A 12 7.30 10.45 17.82
N LEU A 13 6.98 9.79 18.93
CA LEU A 13 7.32 8.38 19.14
C LEU A 13 6.48 7.46 18.24
N GLU A 14 5.17 7.71 18.11
CA GLU A 14 4.30 6.97 17.19
C GLU A 14 4.72 7.18 15.74
N THR A 15 5.08 8.40 15.35
CA THR A 15 5.60 8.71 14.00
C THR A 15 6.92 8.00 13.72
N LEU A 16 7.87 8.05 14.67
CA LEU A 16 9.17 7.41 14.51
C LEU A 16 9.03 5.89 14.38
N ILE A 17 8.17 5.28 15.19
CA ILE A 17 7.97 3.83 15.14
C ILE A 17 7.22 3.42 13.88
N GLY A 18 6.22 4.20 13.44
CA GLY A 18 5.58 3.98 12.14
C GLY A 18 6.61 4.03 11.01
N LEU A 19 7.53 5.00 11.03
CA LEU A 19 8.59 5.13 10.04
C LEU A 19 9.60 3.95 10.10
N VAL A 20 10.04 3.55 11.29
CA VAL A 20 10.95 2.42 11.47
C VAL A 20 10.31 1.11 11.05
N ALA A 21 9.04 0.89 11.41
CA ALA A 21 8.29 -0.28 10.99
C ALA A 21 8.10 -0.31 9.47
N TYR A 22 7.82 0.83 8.85
CA TYR A 22 7.76 0.98 7.40
C TYR A 22 9.09 0.61 6.73
N ALA A 23 10.20 1.17 7.21
CA ALA A 23 11.53 0.87 6.68
C ALA A 23 11.91 -0.60 6.86
N ALA A 24 11.64 -1.19 8.03
CA ALA A 24 11.91 -2.59 8.31
C ALA A 24 11.08 -3.53 7.42
N LEU A 25 9.79 -3.24 7.23
CA LEU A 25 8.92 -4.01 6.34
C LEU A 25 9.36 -3.89 4.87
N LEU A 26 9.74 -2.70 4.42
CA LEU A 26 10.33 -2.52 3.08
C LEU A 26 11.59 -3.37 2.91
N PHE A 27 12.49 -3.31 3.89
CA PHE A 27 13.74 -4.07 3.83
C PHE A 27 13.50 -5.57 3.83
N ALA A 28 12.59 -6.07 4.68
CA ALA A 28 12.21 -7.47 4.72
C ALA A 28 11.59 -7.95 3.39
N PHE A 29 10.71 -7.15 2.78
CA PHE A 29 10.12 -7.49 1.49
C PHE A 29 11.13 -7.42 0.34
N ALA A 30 12.07 -6.48 0.37
CA ALA A 30 13.16 -6.43 -0.61
C ALA A 30 14.06 -7.69 -0.53
N LEU A 31 14.39 -8.14 0.70
CA LEU A 31 15.11 -9.40 0.89
C LEU A 31 14.29 -10.60 0.40
N LEU A 32 13.00 -10.64 0.73
CA LEU A 32 12.11 -11.71 0.29
C LEU A 32 12.09 -11.81 -1.25
N LEU A 33 11.92 -10.69 -1.95
CA LEU A 33 11.95 -10.65 -3.41
C LEU A 33 13.30 -11.11 -3.99
N GLY A 34 14.42 -10.80 -3.32
CA GLY A 34 15.74 -11.27 -3.71
C GLY A 34 15.94 -12.78 -3.53
N LEU A 35 15.19 -13.41 -2.62
CA LEU A 35 15.24 -14.85 -2.34
C LEU A 35 14.25 -15.66 -3.18
N LEU A 36 13.31 -15.01 -3.85
CA LEU A 36 12.31 -15.67 -4.70
C LEU A 36 12.95 -16.23 -5.99
N PRO A 37 12.40 -17.34 -6.52
CA PRO A 37 12.81 -17.86 -7.82
C PRO A 37 12.55 -16.83 -8.93
N GLN A 38 13.62 -16.31 -9.53
CA GLN A 38 13.53 -15.25 -10.55
C GLN A 38 12.89 -15.72 -11.88
N GLY A 39 12.71 -17.04 -12.04
CA GLY A 39 12.06 -17.64 -13.22
C GLY A 39 10.54 -17.69 -13.15
N ASP A 40 9.91 -17.30 -12.04
CA ASP A 40 8.45 -17.31 -11.88
C ASP A 40 7.90 -15.86 -11.77
N PRO A 41 7.50 -15.24 -12.89
CA PRO A 41 7.00 -13.88 -12.90
C PRO A 41 5.66 -13.73 -12.17
N VAL A 42 4.87 -14.81 -12.02
CA VAL A 42 3.60 -14.78 -11.28
C VAL A 42 3.89 -14.64 -9.80
N LEU A 43 4.78 -15.48 -9.27
CA LEU A 43 5.13 -15.50 -7.85
C LEU A 43 5.83 -14.18 -7.42
N LEU A 44 6.73 -13.67 -8.26
CA LEU A 44 7.36 -12.36 -8.08
C LEU A 44 6.33 -11.23 -8.06
N GLY A 45 5.36 -11.24 -8.98
CA GLY A 45 4.35 -10.20 -9.06
C GLY A 45 3.37 -10.23 -7.89
N VAL A 46 2.92 -11.41 -7.45
CA VAL A 46 2.01 -11.56 -6.30
C VAL A 46 2.69 -11.09 -5.02
N VAL A 47 3.93 -11.50 -4.79
CA VAL A 47 4.68 -11.08 -3.59
C VAL A 47 5.01 -9.59 -3.65
N GLY A 48 5.41 -9.07 -4.81
CA GLY A 48 5.71 -7.65 -5.01
C GLY A 48 4.49 -6.74 -4.87
N SER A 49 3.33 -7.14 -5.40
CA SER A 49 2.09 -6.36 -5.26
C SER A 49 1.57 -6.39 -3.82
N THR A 50 1.69 -7.53 -3.15
CA THR A 50 1.30 -7.69 -1.74
C THR A 50 2.18 -6.84 -0.83
N ALA A 51 3.48 -6.77 -1.11
CA ALA A 51 4.44 -5.95 -0.39
C ALA A 51 4.01 -4.48 -0.30
N GLY A 52 3.65 -3.87 -1.44
CA GLY A 52 3.29 -2.45 -1.50
C GLY A 52 2.13 -2.09 -0.57
N GLY A 53 1.08 -2.91 -0.55
CA GLY A 53 -0.07 -2.71 0.33
C GLY A 53 0.22 -3.04 1.79
N PHE A 54 0.87 -4.17 2.06
CA PHE A 54 1.12 -4.64 3.42
C PHE A 54 2.12 -3.79 4.19
N VAL A 55 3.12 -3.23 3.53
CA VAL A 55 4.12 -2.39 4.20
C VAL A 55 3.46 -1.14 4.76
N GLY A 56 2.63 -0.45 3.96
CA GLY A 56 1.94 0.77 4.39
C GLY A 56 0.91 0.51 5.49
N VAL A 57 0.06 -0.51 5.31
CA VAL A 57 -0.97 -0.87 6.30
C VAL A 57 -0.33 -1.44 7.57
N GLY A 58 0.71 -2.27 7.45
CA GLY A 58 1.44 -2.86 8.57
C GLY A 58 2.16 -1.81 9.42
N ALA A 59 2.82 -0.85 8.79
CA ALA A 59 3.44 0.28 9.48
C ALA A 59 2.42 1.12 10.26
N PHE A 60 1.26 1.38 9.66
CA PHE A 60 0.15 2.06 10.33
C PHE A 60 -0.40 1.25 11.51
N CYS A 61 -0.59 -0.06 11.34
CA CYS A 61 -1.03 -0.96 12.41
C CYS A 61 -0.03 -1.01 13.58
N ALA A 62 1.27 -0.99 13.29
CA ALA A 62 2.31 -0.94 14.32
C ALA A 62 2.22 0.36 15.13
N ALA A 63 2.06 1.50 14.46
CA ALA A 63 1.87 2.80 15.11
C ALA A 63 0.55 2.87 15.92
N PHE A 64 -0.53 2.28 15.40
CA PHE A 64 -1.83 2.20 16.07
C PHE A 64 -1.80 1.33 17.34
N GLY A 65 -1.09 0.20 17.31
CA GLY A 65 -1.05 -0.80 18.39
C GLY A 65 -0.32 -0.37 19.66
N LEU A 66 0.56 0.63 19.58
CA LEU A 66 1.46 1.01 20.67
C LEU A 66 0.81 1.77 21.82
N ARG A 67 -0.20 2.61 21.56
CA ARG A 67 -0.72 3.49 22.62
C ARG A 67 -2.11 4.03 22.40
N ILE A 68 -2.47 4.34 21.17
CA ILE A 68 -3.72 5.00 20.83
C ILE A 68 -4.56 4.00 20.02
N ARG A 69 -5.28 3.10 20.70
CA ARG A 69 -6.29 2.21 20.09
C ARG A 69 -7.54 2.97 19.59
N ALA A 70 -7.38 4.25 19.28
CA ALA A 70 -8.42 5.13 18.80
C ALA A 70 -7.97 5.68 17.44
N LEU A 71 -8.82 5.52 16.43
CA LEU A 71 -8.54 5.99 15.07
C LEU A 71 -8.69 7.52 14.96
N ARG A 72 -9.48 8.14 15.84
CA ARG A 72 -9.77 9.60 15.82
C ARG A 72 -8.51 10.48 15.97
N PRO A 73 -7.56 10.19 16.88
CA PRO A 73 -6.28 10.90 16.96
C PRO A 73 -5.46 10.88 15.67
N PHE A 74 -5.53 9.81 14.88
CA PHE A 74 -4.86 9.70 13.58
C PHE A 74 -5.60 10.45 12.45
N GLY A 75 -6.65 11.21 12.79
CA GLY A 75 -7.41 11.98 11.81
C GLY A 75 -8.52 11.20 11.11
N PHE A 76 -8.76 9.93 11.47
CA PHE A 76 -9.89 9.18 10.92
C PHE A 76 -11.19 9.79 11.39
N LYS A 77 -12.02 10.17 10.41
CA LYS A 77 -13.37 10.64 10.63
C LYS A 77 -14.35 9.62 10.04
N PRO A 78 -15.49 9.36 10.71
CA PRO A 78 -16.54 8.57 10.11
C PRO A 78 -17.02 9.29 8.85
N VAL A 79 -16.96 8.61 7.71
CA VAL A 79 -17.46 9.11 6.42
C VAL A 79 -18.67 8.28 6.00
N SER A 80 -19.63 8.90 5.33
CA SER A 80 -20.82 8.17 4.86
C SER A 80 -20.41 7.11 3.83
N SER A 81 -21.10 5.96 3.80
CA SER A 81 -20.80 4.87 2.86
C SER A 81 -20.83 5.30 1.39
N ARG A 82 -21.59 6.35 1.04
CA ARG A 82 -21.60 6.93 -0.32
C ARG A 82 -20.21 7.41 -0.75
N TRP A 83 -19.45 8.02 0.16
CA TRP A 83 -18.09 8.48 -0.11
C TRP A 83 -17.11 7.32 -0.27
N LEU A 84 -17.32 6.22 0.45
CA LEU A 84 -16.52 5.00 0.29
C LEU A 84 -16.77 4.38 -1.09
N VAL A 85 -18.03 4.29 -1.51
CA VAL A 85 -18.40 3.79 -2.85
C VAL A 85 -17.80 4.66 -3.95
N THR A 86 -17.86 5.99 -3.82
CA THR A 86 -17.22 6.88 -4.81
C THR A 86 -15.70 6.75 -4.83
N ALA A 87 -15.05 6.55 -3.68
CA ALA A 87 -13.61 6.35 -3.62
C ALA A 87 -13.20 5.04 -4.32
N VAL A 88 -13.93 3.95 -4.04
CA VAL A 88 -13.73 2.66 -4.72
C VAL A 88 -13.97 2.79 -6.21
N GLY A 89 -15.08 3.40 -6.63
CA GLY A 89 -15.41 3.61 -8.04
C GLY A 89 -14.34 4.43 -8.77
N THR A 90 -13.87 5.52 -8.15
CA THR A 90 -12.79 6.35 -8.73
C THR A 90 -11.49 5.57 -8.85
N GLY A 91 -11.16 4.73 -7.86
CA GLY A 91 -10.01 3.83 -7.92
C GLY A 91 -10.09 2.83 -9.07
N ILE A 92 -11.25 2.21 -9.27
CA ILE A 92 -11.49 1.28 -10.39
C ILE A 92 -11.34 1.99 -11.74
N VAL A 93 -11.92 3.19 -11.89
CA VAL A 93 -11.79 3.98 -13.12
C VAL A 93 -10.33 4.36 -13.38
N GLY A 94 -9.60 4.82 -12.36
CA GLY A 94 -8.20 5.16 -12.48
C GLY A 94 -7.33 3.96 -12.88
N TYR A 95 -7.58 2.79 -12.30
CA TYR A 95 -6.91 1.54 -12.68
C TYR A 95 -7.24 1.13 -14.13
N GLY A 96 -8.51 1.23 -14.54
CA GLY A 96 -8.91 0.96 -15.93
C GLY A 96 -8.23 1.88 -16.93
N LEU A 97 -8.14 3.18 -16.63
CA LEU A 97 -7.42 4.15 -17.47
C LEU A 97 -5.92 3.81 -17.54
N ASN A 98 -5.31 3.40 -16.43
CA ASN A 98 -3.92 2.97 -16.41
C ASN A 98 -3.66 1.76 -17.33
N LEU A 99 -4.56 0.77 -17.35
CA LEU A 99 -4.48 -0.38 -18.27
C LEU A 99 -4.62 0.04 -19.74
N ILE A 100 -5.59 0.93 -20.04
CA ILE A 100 -5.81 1.43 -21.42
C ILE A 100 -4.57 2.16 -21.93
N ILE A 101 -3.98 3.03 -21.11
CA ILE A 101 -2.77 3.80 -21.47
C ILE A 101 -1.62 2.84 -21.77
N GLN A 102 -1.38 1.86 -20.89
CA GLN A 102 -0.32 0.88 -21.09
C GLN A 102 -0.51 0.05 -22.35
N PHE A 103 -1.73 -0.46 -22.58
CA PHE A 103 -2.04 -1.24 -23.77
C PHE A 103 -1.82 -0.42 -25.05
N THR A 104 -2.29 0.83 -25.07
CA THR A 104 -2.11 1.74 -26.21
C THR A 104 -0.63 2.02 -26.46
N TYR A 105 0.13 2.30 -25.39
CA TYR A 105 1.57 2.55 -25.47
C TYR A 105 2.33 1.34 -26.04
N LEU A 106 2.05 0.13 -25.54
CA LEU A 106 2.71 -1.09 -26.01
C LEU A 106 2.37 -1.41 -27.47
N THR A 107 1.11 -1.21 -27.86
CA THR A 107 0.64 -1.45 -29.23
C THR A 107 1.32 -0.51 -30.24
N TRP A 108 1.57 0.75 -29.85
CA TRP A 108 2.14 1.74 -30.76
C TRP A 108 3.67 1.76 -30.78
N PHE A 109 4.31 1.58 -29.61
CA PHE A 109 5.75 1.75 -29.47
C PHE A 109 6.54 0.44 -29.38
N GLY A 110 5.88 -0.73 -29.33
CA GLY A 110 6.55 -2.04 -29.37
C GLY A 110 7.54 -2.30 -28.23
N SER A 111 7.36 -1.63 -27.08
CA SER A 111 8.22 -1.75 -25.91
C SER A 111 7.90 -3.00 -25.07
N SER A 112 8.84 -3.42 -24.22
CA SER A 112 8.59 -4.45 -23.19
C SER A 112 7.57 -3.95 -22.17
N ASP A 113 6.54 -4.75 -21.87
CA ASP A 113 5.49 -4.41 -20.89
C ASP A 113 6.09 -3.99 -19.53
N PRO A 114 6.01 -2.71 -19.14
CA PRO A 114 6.60 -2.23 -17.90
C PRO A 114 5.89 -2.80 -16.66
N GLN A 115 4.68 -3.35 -16.80
CA GLN A 115 3.93 -4.01 -15.73
C GLN A 115 3.74 -5.51 -15.97
N GLY A 116 4.53 -6.13 -16.85
CA GLY A 116 4.36 -7.54 -17.22
C GLY A 116 4.33 -8.50 -16.04
N ILE A 117 5.14 -8.24 -15.01
CA ILE A 117 5.18 -9.02 -13.76
C ILE A 117 3.89 -8.83 -12.94
N LEU A 118 3.33 -7.62 -12.87
CA LEU A 118 2.05 -7.37 -12.18
C LEU A 118 0.87 -7.97 -12.95
N HIS A 119 0.87 -7.88 -14.28
CA HIS A 119 -0.14 -8.52 -15.12
C HIS A 119 -0.10 -10.05 -15.01
N ALA A 120 1.10 -10.64 -14.94
CA ALA A 120 1.26 -12.08 -14.70
C ALA A 120 0.66 -12.51 -13.35
N ALA A 121 0.90 -11.74 -12.29
CA ALA A 121 0.28 -11.97 -10.99
C ALA A 121 -1.25 -11.89 -11.02
N ALA A 122 -1.81 -10.92 -11.73
CA ALA A 122 -3.27 -10.77 -11.87
C ALA A 122 -3.93 -11.92 -12.66
N ARG A 123 -3.17 -12.59 -13.55
CA ARG A 123 -3.65 -13.73 -14.36
C ARG A 123 -3.39 -15.09 -13.72
N GLY A 124 -2.57 -15.16 -12.68
CA GLY A 124 -2.19 -16.41 -12.00
C GLY A 124 -3.18 -16.90 -10.95
N GLY A 125 -4.33 -16.22 -10.77
CA GLY A 125 -5.42 -16.61 -9.88
C GLY A 125 -6.52 -17.39 -10.60
#